data_AF-A0A0F3IP74-F1
#
_entry.id   AF-A0A0F3IP74-F1
#
_cell.length_a   1.000
_cell.length_b   1.000
_cell.length_c   1.000
_cell.angle_alpha   90.00
_cell.angle_beta   90.00
_cell.angle_gamma   90.00
#
_symmetry.space_group_name_H-M   'P 1'
#
loop_
_entity.id
_entity.type
_entity.pdbx_description
1 polymer ?
#
loop_
_entity_poly.entity_id
_entity_poly.type
_entity_poly.pdbx_seq_one_letter_code
_entity_poly.pdbx_strand_id
1 'polypeptide(L)'
;RSERNNLTVSVWEYLNEASIQLREKLDKPLTGANIQDFLDWTKRQMILVAGACETTLLRDEAYHFLSLGTYIERADNTARILDSKYHILLPQGEKVGGGVDYYQWTEILNCINALRTYRRVYSSAVLPWRVAELMILRSDLPRSLHFCLTQIMDNLDALARIYGTRHECHRLCGVLASGLRYGKVDDIFERGLHEFLVEFIDKNNALGAEITRNYLINP
;
A
#
# COMPACT_ATOMS: atom_id res chain seq x y z
N ARG A 1 -23.63 -17.44 8.29
CA ARG A 1 -24.22 -16.97 9.58
C ARG A 1 -23.21 -17.00 10.74
N SER A 2 -22.22 -17.90 10.75
CA SER A 2 -21.16 -17.97 11.79
C SER A 2 -20.20 -16.75 11.80
N GLU A 3 -19.86 -16.21 10.63
CA GLU A 3 -18.90 -15.09 10.48
C GLU A 3 -19.38 -13.72 11.00
N ARG A 4 -20.69 -13.53 11.23
CA ARG A 4 -21.23 -12.22 11.63
C ARG A 4 -20.80 -11.81 13.05
N ASN A 5 -20.41 -12.77 13.88
CA ASN A 5 -19.98 -12.51 15.25
C ASN A 5 -18.59 -11.85 15.34
N ASN A 6 -17.78 -11.93 14.27
CA ASN A 6 -16.43 -11.36 14.24
C ASN A 6 -16.41 -9.92 13.69
N LEU A 7 -17.55 -9.43 13.17
CA LEU A 7 -17.69 -8.06 12.69
C LEU A 7 -18.51 -7.25 13.68
N THR A 8 -18.09 -6.01 13.93
CA THR A 8 -18.95 -5.08 14.66
C THR A 8 -20.16 -4.69 13.82
N VAL A 9 -21.20 -4.21 14.50
CA VAL A 9 -22.42 -3.71 13.86
C VAL A 9 -22.08 -2.66 12.80
N SER A 10 -21.22 -1.69 13.12
CA SER A 10 -20.82 -0.64 12.18
C SER A 10 -20.13 -1.19 10.92
N VAL A 11 -19.18 -2.11 11.07
CA VAL A 11 -18.50 -2.72 9.90
C VAL A 11 -19.51 -3.48 9.04
N TRP A 12 -20.40 -4.24 9.67
CA TRP A 12 -21.44 -4.98 8.96
C TRP A 12 -22.42 -4.05 8.22
N GLU A 13 -22.86 -2.96 8.85
CA GLU A 13 -23.78 -1.97 8.25
C GLU A 13 -23.16 -1.31 7.03
N TYR A 14 -21.92 -0.80 7.13
CA TYR A 14 -21.25 -0.15 6.00
C TYR A 14 -20.97 -1.12 4.85
N LEU A 15 -20.57 -2.36 5.12
CA LEU A 15 -20.38 -3.38 4.07
C LEU A 15 -21.71 -3.74 3.39
N ASN A 16 -22.78 -3.90 4.17
CA ASN A 16 -24.09 -4.25 3.63
C ASN A 16 -24.68 -3.10 2.80
N GLU A 17 -24.59 -1.86 3.28
CA GLU A 17 -24.99 -0.67 2.55
C GLU A 17 -24.20 -0.54 1.23
N ALA A 18 -22.88 -0.70 1.28
CA ALA A 18 -22.03 -0.68 0.09
C ALA A 18 -22.42 -1.78 -0.91
N SER A 19 -22.74 -3.00 -0.44
CA SER A 19 -23.18 -4.11 -1.29
C SER A 19 -24.50 -3.82 -2.01
N ILE A 20 -25.47 -3.22 -1.32
CA ILE A 20 -26.76 -2.84 -1.90
C ILE A 20 -26.56 -1.74 -2.95
N GLN A 21 -25.88 -0.65 -2.58
CA GLN A 21 -25.63 0.48 -3.47
C GLN A 21 -24.76 0.09 -4.68
N LEU A 22 -23.84 -0.87 -4.51
CA LEU A 22 -23.02 -1.39 -5.62
C LEU A 22 -23.91 -2.00 -6.71
N ARG A 23 -24.88 -2.84 -6.33
CA ARG A 23 -25.81 -3.47 -7.28
C ARG A 23 -26.59 -2.41 -8.06
N GLU A 24 -27.18 -1.45 -7.36
CA GLU A 24 -27.93 -0.34 -7.98
C GLU A 24 -27.08 0.49 -8.95
N LYS A 25 -25.80 0.70 -8.63
CA LYS A 25 -24.87 1.45 -9.49
C LYS A 25 -24.43 0.66 -10.72
N LEU A 26 -24.35 -0.66 -10.62
CA LEU A 26 -23.97 -1.56 -11.71
C LEU A 26 -25.15 -1.98 -12.60
N ASP A 27 -26.40 -1.68 -12.20
CA ASP A 27 -27.59 -1.91 -13.03
C ASP A 27 -27.60 -1.09 -14.33
N LYS A 28 -26.74 -0.07 -14.43
CA LYS A 28 -26.53 0.73 -15.66
C LYS A 28 -25.08 0.66 -16.10
N PRO A 29 -24.80 0.71 -17.41
CA PRO A 29 -23.43 0.80 -17.91
C PRO A 29 -22.70 2.02 -17.32
N LEU A 30 -21.48 1.79 -16.84
CA LEU A 30 -20.58 2.84 -16.38
C LEU A 30 -19.91 3.50 -17.60
N THR A 31 -20.42 4.65 -18.04
CA THR A 31 -19.94 5.39 -19.20
C THR A 31 -19.93 6.90 -18.96
N GLY A 32 -18.95 7.59 -19.54
CA GLY A 32 -18.86 9.05 -19.50
C GLY A 32 -18.81 9.59 -18.07
N ALA A 33 -19.72 10.52 -17.73
CA ALA A 33 -19.70 11.23 -16.44
C ALA A 33 -20.00 10.34 -15.23
N ASN A 34 -20.78 9.25 -15.38
CA ASN A 34 -21.18 8.43 -14.23
C ASN A 34 -20.03 7.59 -13.65
N ILE A 35 -18.93 7.42 -14.39
CA ILE A 35 -17.77 6.68 -13.92
C ILE A 35 -17.06 7.43 -12.80
N GLN A 36 -17.00 8.76 -12.88
CA GLN A 36 -16.36 9.57 -11.86
C GLN A 36 -17.16 9.51 -10.55
N ASP A 37 -18.49 9.64 -10.64
CA ASP A 37 -19.38 9.50 -9.49
C ASP A 37 -19.28 8.10 -8.87
N PHE A 38 -19.15 7.07 -9.69
CA PHE A 38 -18.93 5.70 -9.22
C PHE A 38 -17.59 5.54 -8.49
N LEU A 39 -16.49 6.09 -9.04
CA LEU A 39 -15.17 6.04 -8.44
C LEU A 39 -15.12 6.82 -7.12
N ASP A 40 -15.73 7.99 -7.06
CA ASP A 40 -15.75 8.81 -5.84
C ASP A 40 -16.64 8.20 -4.75
N TRP A 41 -17.77 7.59 -5.14
CA TRP A 41 -18.55 6.75 -4.24
C TRP A 41 -17.74 5.55 -3.73
N THR A 42 -17.03 4.84 -4.61
CA THR A 42 -16.21 3.66 -4.23
C THR A 42 -15.14 4.06 -3.21
N LYS A 43 -14.41 5.16 -3.46
CA LYS A 43 -13.42 5.69 -2.50
C LYS A 43 -14.07 6.01 -1.15
N ARG A 44 -15.25 6.61 -1.15
CA ARG A 44 -15.99 6.94 0.08
C ARG A 44 -16.34 5.67 0.87
N GLN A 45 -16.87 4.63 0.22
CA GLN A 45 -17.20 3.38 0.89
C GLN A 45 -15.96 2.69 1.48
N MET A 46 -14.86 2.67 0.74
CA MET A 46 -13.59 2.12 1.25
C MET A 46 -13.11 2.85 2.51
N ILE A 47 -13.22 4.18 2.56
CA ILE A 47 -12.85 4.97 3.74
C ILE A 47 -13.78 4.68 4.93
N LEU A 48 -15.10 4.58 4.69
CA LEU A 48 -16.07 4.27 5.75
C LEU A 48 -15.82 2.89 6.36
N VAL A 49 -15.66 1.87 5.52
CA VAL A 49 -15.37 0.50 5.96
C VAL A 49 -14.03 0.44 6.68
N ALA A 50 -12.96 1.01 6.11
CA ALA A 50 -11.65 1.02 6.75
C ALA A 50 -11.66 1.74 8.10
N GLY A 51 -12.35 2.88 8.19
CA GLY A 51 -12.52 3.63 9.44
C GLY A 51 -13.30 2.87 10.49
N ALA A 52 -14.39 2.19 10.12
CA ALA A 52 -15.14 1.32 11.02
C ALA A 52 -14.31 0.14 11.51
N CYS A 53 -13.55 -0.52 10.62
CA CYS A 53 -12.63 -1.59 10.99
C CYS A 53 -11.59 -1.11 12.01
N GLU A 54 -10.95 0.03 11.72
CA GLU A 54 -9.93 0.60 12.58
C GLU A 54 -10.48 1.00 13.95
N THR A 55 -11.67 1.57 14.02
CA THR A 55 -12.20 2.15 15.27
C THR A 55 -12.97 1.16 16.14
N THR A 56 -13.53 0.09 15.57
CA THR A 56 -14.49 -0.75 16.29
C THR A 56 -14.08 -2.21 16.44
N LEU A 57 -13.24 -2.75 15.56
CA LEU A 57 -12.81 -4.14 15.67
C LEU A 57 -11.89 -4.34 16.88
N LEU A 58 -12.10 -5.46 17.58
CA LEU A 58 -11.18 -5.94 18.60
C LEU A 58 -9.80 -6.18 17.96
N ARG A 59 -8.73 -5.91 18.69
CA ARG A 59 -7.35 -6.16 18.23
C ARG A 59 -6.97 -7.64 18.39
N ASP A 60 -7.76 -8.47 17.74
CA ASP A 60 -7.61 -9.92 17.68
C ASP A 60 -7.02 -10.35 16.32
N GLU A 61 -6.97 -11.67 16.10
CA GLU A 61 -6.43 -12.26 14.88
C GLU A 61 -7.10 -11.72 13.61
N ALA A 62 -8.43 -11.51 13.62
CA ALA A 62 -9.16 -11.07 12.44
C ALA A 62 -8.76 -9.64 12.05
N TYR A 63 -8.62 -8.74 13.02
CA TYR A 63 -8.10 -7.39 12.78
C TYR A 63 -6.68 -7.42 12.22
N HIS A 64 -5.80 -8.25 12.80
CA HIS A 64 -4.41 -8.31 12.38
C HIS A 64 -4.27 -8.91 10.96
N PHE A 65 -5.05 -9.93 10.59
CA PHE A 65 -5.08 -10.44 9.22
C PHE A 65 -5.61 -9.42 8.22
N LEU A 66 -6.69 -8.71 8.55
CA LEU A 66 -7.23 -7.64 7.70
C LEU A 66 -6.18 -6.53 7.48
N SER A 67 -5.48 -6.16 8.55
CA SER A 67 -4.42 -5.15 8.50
C SER A 67 -3.23 -5.63 7.67
N LEU A 68 -2.77 -6.88 7.84
CA LEU A 68 -1.71 -7.47 7.02
C LEU A 68 -2.03 -7.43 5.54
N GLY A 69 -3.21 -7.93 5.13
CA GLY A 69 -3.64 -7.90 3.73
C GLY A 69 -3.64 -6.49 3.17
N THR A 70 -4.20 -5.54 3.94
CA THR A 70 -4.25 -4.13 3.55
C THR A 70 -2.86 -3.54 3.28
N TYR A 71 -1.88 -3.79 4.15
CA TYR A 71 -0.54 -3.23 3.99
C TYR A 71 0.30 -3.95 2.93
N ILE A 72 0.13 -5.27 2.76
CA ILE A 72 0.78 -6.05 1.69
C ILE A 72 0.31 -5.55 0.32
N GLU A 73 -1.01 -5.42 0.13
CA GLU A 73 -1.58 -4.91 -1.12
C GLU A 73 -1.19 -3.45 -1.37
N ARG A 74 -1.16 -2.62 -0.32
CA ARG A 74 -0.75 -1.22 -0.47
C ARG A 74 0.71 -1.09 -0.88
N ALA A 75 1.59 -1.92 -0.32
CA ALA A 75 3.00 -1.96 -0.69
C ALA A 75 3.19 -2.39 -2.15
N ASP A 76 2.54 -3.48 -2.57
CA ASP A 76 2.57 -3.96 -3.97
C ASP A 76 2.04 -2.88 -4.93
N ASN A 77 0.87 -2.31 -4.65
CA ASN A 77 0.28 -1.25 -5.49
C ASN A 77 1.19 -0.02 -5.60
N THR A 78 1.84 0.39 -4.49
CA THR A 78 2.76 1.53 -4.50
C THR A 78 3.98 1.24 -5.36
N ALA A 79 4.55 0.03 -5.23
CA ALA A 79 5.68 -0.40 -6.07
C ALA A 79 5.28 -0.42 -7.55
N ARG A 80 4.11 -0.97 -7.91
CA ARG A 80 3.61 -0.99 -9.30
C ARG A 80 3.31 0.39 -9.87
N ILE A 81 2.78 1.31 -9.06
CA ILE A 81 2.54 2.69 -9.48
C ILE A 81 3.87 3.38 -9.82
N LEU A 82 4.89 3.23 -8.96
CA LEU A 82 6.24 3.73 -9.25
C LEU A 82 6.82 3.09 -10.51
N ASP A 83 6.68 1.77 -10.62
CA ASP A 83 7.23 0.99 -11.72
C ASP A 83 6.58 1.37 -13.07
N SER A 84 5.28 1.65 -13.09
CA SER A 84 4.57 2.07 -14.31
C SER A 84 5.16 3.30 -15.01
N LYS A 85 6.03 4.05 -14.31
CA LYS A 85 6.70 5.25 -14.80
C LYS A 85 8.23 5.18 -14.69
N TYR A 86 8.83 4.02 -14.42
CA TYR A 86 10.28 3.92 -14.23
C TYR A 86 11.07 4.29 -15.49
N HIS A 87 10.53 4.02 -16.68
CA HIS A 87 11.19 4.28 -17.97
C HIS A 87 11.30 5.79 -18.30
N ILE A 88 10.74 6.65 -17.44
CA ILE A 88 10.89 8.11 -17.48
C ILE A 88 12.03 8.57 -16.54
N LEU A 89 12.72 7.64 -15.87
CA LEU A 89 13.90 7.94 -15.08
C LEU A 89 15.12 7.97 -15.99
N LEU A 90 15.59 9.17 -16.29
CA LEU A 90 16.90 9.36 -16.88
C LEU A 90 18.00 8.99 -15.83
N PRO A 91 19.14 8.41 -16.25
CA PRO A 91 20.28 8.16 -15.38
C PRO A 91 20.76 9.43 -14.67
N GLN A 92 21.36 9.29 -13.47
CA GLN A 92 22.04 10.41 -12.81
C GLN A 92 23.09 11.03 -13.75
N GLY A 93 22.93 12.32 -14.06
CA GLY A 93 23.86 13.07 -14.92
C GLY A 93 23.29 13.51 -16.27
N GLU A 94 22.16 12.96 -16.72
CA GLU A 94 21.42 13.58 -17.82
C GLU A 94 20.64 14.81 -17.34
N LYS A 95 20.46 15.81 -18.23
CA LYS A 95 19.68 17.01 -17.91
C LYS A 95 18.22 16.63 -17.63
N VAL A 96 17.92 16.37 -16.37
CA VAL A 96 16.57 16.37 -15.82
C VAL A 96 16.01 17.77 -16.02
N GLY A 97 15.11 17.93 -16.98
CA GLY A 97 14.69 19.28 -17.35
C GLY A 97 13.77 19.42 -18.55
N GLY A 98 13.21 18.34 -19.08
CA GLY A 98 12.03 18.46 -19.94
C GLY A 98 10.79 18.69 -19.10
N GLY A 99 9.91 19.62 -19.48
CA GLY A 99 8.61 19.82 -18.80
C GLY A 99 7.73 18.57 -18.75
N VAL A 100 8.03 17.58 -19.61
CA VAL A 100 7.35 16.28 -19.70
C VAL A 100 7.61 15.41 -18.46
N ASP A 101 8.84 15.37 -17.92
CA ASP A 101 9.15 14.53 -16.76
C ASP A 101 8.48 15.08 -15.49
N TYR A 102 8.52 16.40 -15.31
CA TYR A 102 7.87 17.08 -14.19
C TYR A 102 6.36 16.78 -14.11
N TYR A 103 5.68 16.79 -15.26
CA TYR A 103 4.25 16.51 -15.32
C TYR A 103 3.95 15.07 -14.89
N GLN A 104 4.71 14.10 -15.39
CA GLN A 104 4.48 12.68 -15.09
C GLN A 104 4.70 12.34 -13.61
N TRP A 105 5.76 12.86 -13.00
CA TRP A 105 6.00 12.65 -11.56
C TRP A 105 4.97 13.38 -10.68
N THR A 106 4.49 14.54 -11.14
CA THR A 106 3.38 15.24 -10.49
C THR A 106 2.09 14.44 -10.56
N GLU A 107 1.81 13.79 -11.70
CA GLU A 107 0.65 12.90 -11.86
C GLU A 107 0.72 11.69 -10.92
N ILE A 108 1.88 11.04 -10.78
CA ILE A 108 2.05 9.96 -9.79
C ILE A 108 1.69 10.46 -8.38
N LEU A 109 2.25 11.60 -7.98
CA LEU A 109 1.97 12.20 -6.67
C LEU A 109 0.50 12.57 -6.51
N ASN A 110 -0.20 12.98 -7.57
CA ASN A 110 -1.63 13.25 -7.55
C ASN A 110 -2.45 11.95 -7.41
N CYS A 111 -2.10 10.89 -8.14
CA CYS A 111 -2.77 9.59 -8.05
C CYS A 111 -2.79 9.02 -6.63
N ILE A 112 -1.73 9.28 -5.85
CA ILE A 112 -1.63 8.83 -4.46
C ILE A 112 -1.92 9.93 -3.42
N ASN A 113 -2.41 11.10 -3.85
CA ASN A 113 -2.67 12.28 -3.00
C ASN A 113 -1.45 12.73 -2.15
N ALA A 114 -0.23 12.51 -2.64
CA ALA A 114 1.01 12.82 -1.93
C ALA A 114 1.66 14.14 -2.36
N LEU A 115 1.12 14.86 -3.35
CA LEU A 115 1.76 16.08 -3.86
C LEU A 115 1.96 17.17 -2.79
N ARG A 116 0.97 17.38 -1.92
CA ARG A 116 1.12 18.33 -0.79
C ARG A 116 2.17 17.87 0.21
N THR A 117 2.19 16.58 0.53
CA THR A 117 3.19 15.98 1.41
C THR A 117 4.59 16.13 0.84
N TYR A 118 4.77 15.85 -0.46
CA TYR A 118 6.02 16.05 -1.16
C TYR A 118 6.54 17.48 -1.02
N ARG A 119 5.69 18.47 -1.32
CA ARG A 119 6.07 19.89 -1.22
C ARG A 119 6.42 20.32 0.20
N ARG A 120 5.77 19.72 1.20
CA ARG A 120 6.09 19.95 2.62
C ARG A 120 7.47 19.39 2.99
N VAL A 121 7.85 18.24 2.44
CA VAL A 121 9.09 17.53 2.80
C VAL A 121 10.32 18.07 2.06
N TYR A 122 10.21 18.35 0.75
CA TYR A 122 11.36 18.70 -0.09
C TYR A 122 11.42 20.16 -0.54
N SER A 123 10.35 20.94 -0.32
CA SER A 123 10.26 22.40 -0.59
C SER A 123 10.69 22.87 -2.00
N SER A 124 10.86 21.95 -2.96
CA SER A 124 11.47 22.19 -4.27
C SER A 124 10.57 21.78 -5.42
N ALA A 125 11.08 21.97 -6.65
CA ALA A 125 10.54 21.31 -7.84
C ALA A 125 10.42 19.78 -7.63
N VAL A 126 9.48 19.16 -8.34
CA VAL A 126 9.30 17.71 -8.31
C VAL A 126 10.46 17.05 -9.04
N LEU A 127 11.29 16.34 -8.29
CA LEU A 127 12.46 15.61 -8.76
C LEU A 127 12.22 14.10 -8.63
N PRO A 128 12.54 13.29 -9.65
CA PRO A 128 12.22 11.87 -9.66
C PRO A 128 12.81 11.08 -8.49
N TRP A 129 14.09 11.30 -8.16
CA TRP A 129 14.75 10.63 -7.03
C TRP A 129 14.12 10.97 -5.69
N ARG A 130 13.63 12.20 -5.50
CA ARG A 130 12.90 12.59 -4.29
C ARG A 130 11.52 11.95 -4.22
N VAL A 131 10.86 11.71 -5.36
CA VAL A 131 9.58 10.97 -5.38
C VAL A 131 9.81 9.50 -5.03
N ALA A 132 10.84 8.88 -5.60
CA ALA A 132 11.24 7.52 -5.25
C ALA A 132 11.59 7.41 -3.76
N GLU A 133 12.44 8.30 -3.23
CA GLU A 133 12.76 8.38 -1.81
C GLU A 133 11.51 8.53 -0.93
N LEU A 134 10.58 9.41 -1.34
CA LEU A 134 9.32 9.63 -0.63
C LEU A 134 8.48 8.37 -0.51
N MET A 135 8.35 7.64 -1.62
CA MET A 135 7.45 6.49 -1.74
C MET A 135 8.09 5.17 -1.34
N ILE A 136 9.42 5.09 -1.26
CA ILE A 136 10.13 3.86 -0.90
C ILE A 136 10.60 3.91 0.55
N LEU A 137 11.34 4.97 0.94
CA LEU A 137 12.18 4.96 2.14
C LEU A 137 11.59 5.68 3.35
N ARG A 138 10.60 6.56 3.19
CA ARG A 138 10.05 7.32 4.33
C ARG A 138 9.18 6.48 5.27
N SER A 139 9.61 6.28 6.50
CA SER A 139 8.86 5.51 7.51
C SER A 139 7.61 6.19 8.08
N ASP A 140 7.29 7.42 7.67
CA ASP A 140 6.19 8.25 8.19
C ASP A 140 5.19 8.66 7.10
N LEU A 141 5.31 8.08 5.90
CA LEU A 141 4.29 8.20 4.84
C LEU A 141 3.50 6.89 4.76
N PRO A 142 2.19 6.86 5.06
CA PRO A 142 1.39 5.63 5.13
C PRO A 142 1.36 4.74 3.88
N ARG A 143 1.64 5.32 2.72
CA ARG A 143 1.71 4.61 1.43
C ARG A 143 3.12 4.18 1.04
N SER A 144 4.15 4.63 1.75
CA SER A 144 5.51 4.22 1.40
C SER A 144 5.73 2.73 1.65
N LEU A 145 6.67 2.14 0.92
CA LEU A 145 7.05 0.74 1.10
C LEU A 145 7.58 0.48 2.51
N HIS A 146 8.43 1.38 3.03
CA HIS A 146 8.96 1.28 4.39
C HIS A 146 7.86 1.33 5.45
N PHE A 147 6.95 2.31 5.39
CA PHE A 147 5.83 2.36 6.35
C PHE A 147 4.99 1.08 6.29
N CYS A 148 4.64 0.61 5.09
CA CYS A 148 3.82 -0.58 4.95
C CYS A 148 4.51 -1.82 5.55
N LEU A 149 5.81 -2.03 5.31
CA LEU A 149 6.55 -3.14 5.91
C LEU A 149 6.66 -3.04 7.42
N THR A 150 6.82 -1.84 7.98
CA THR A 150 6.79 -1.64 9.44
C THR A 150 5.44 -2.07 10.01
N GLN A 151 4.33 -1.67 9.37
CA GLN A 151 3.00 -2.08 9.80
C GLN A 151 2.76 -3.59 9.62
N ILE A 152 3.31 -4.20 8.57
CA ILE A 152 3.25 -5.66 8.39
C ILE A 152 3.98 -6.35 9.53
N MET A 153 5.18 -5.91 9.89
CA MET A 153 5.94 -6.46 11.01
C MET A 153 5.18 -6.32 12.34
N ASP A 154 4.61 -5.16 12.62
CA ASP A 154 3.84 -4.92 13.86
C ASP A 154 2.66 -5.88 14.01
N ASN A 155 1.95 -6.16 12.90
CA ASN A 155 0.82 -7.09 12.87
C ASN A 155 1.27 -8.56 12.95
N LEU A 156 2.39 -8.93 12.30
CA LEU A 156 2.99 -10.25 12.44
C LEU A 156 3.38 -10.52 13.89
N ASP A 157 4.02 -9.56 14.55
CA ASP A 157 4.41 -9.68 15.95
C ASP A 157 3.21 -9.79 16.88
N ALA A 158 2.09 -9.15 16.54
CA ALA A 158 0.85 -9.32 17.28
C ALA A 158 0.26 -10.74 17.12
N LEU A 159 0.22 -11.27 15.90
CA LEU A 159 -0.19 -12.65 15.65
C LEU A 159 0.72 -13.65 16.34
N ALA A 160 2.04 -13.44 16.33
CA ALA A 160 2.97 -14.29 17.05
C ALA A 160 2.71 -14.32 18.56
N ARG A 161 2.26 -13.21 19.16
CA ARG A 161 1.84 -13.18 20.56
C ARG A 161 0.54 -13.94 20.79
N ILE A 162 -0.41 -13.86 19.86
CA ILE A 162 -1.71 -14.56 19.94
C ILE A 162 -1.53 -16.08 19.82
N TYR A 163 -0.79 -16.52 18.81
CA TYR A 163 -0.57 -17.94 18.50
C TYR A 163 0.61 -18.56 19.27
N GLY A 164 1.46 -17.74 19.91
CA GLY A 164 2.61 -18.19 20.69
C GLY A 164 3.79 -18.70 19.85
N THR A 165 3.81 -18.45 18.54
CA THR A 165 4.84 -18.94 17.62
C THR A 165 5.21 -17.89 16.57
N ARG A 166 6.46 -17.94 16.10
CA ARG A 166 6.95 -17.15 14.97
C ARG A 166 7.26 -18.07 13.80
N HIS A 167 6.86 -17.63 12.61
CA HIS A 167 7.13 -18.33 11.35
C HIS A 167 8.13 -17.56 10.49
N GLU A 168 8.54 -18.19 9.40
CA GLU A 168 9.50 -17.65 8.44
C GLU A 168 9.09 -16.28 7.85
N CYS A 169 7.78 -16.00 7.77
CA CYS A 169 7.27 -14.68 7.36
C CYS A 169 7.84 -13.51 8.19
N HIS A 170 8.15 -13.71 9.48
CA HIS A 170 8.78 -12.68 10.31
C HIS A 170 10.20 -12.38 9.85
N ARG A 171 10.97 -13.42 9.54
CA ARG A 171 12.34 -13.27 9.06
C ARG A 171 12.35 -12.60 7.68
N LEU A 172 11.48 -13.04 6.77
CA LEU A 172 11.33 -12.44 5.43
C LEU A 172 10.95 -10.96 5.50
N CYS A 173 9.93 -10.62 6.32
CA CYS A 173 9.53 -9.23 6.55
C CYS A 173 10.68 -8.42 7.16
N GLY A 174 11.43 -8.98 8.11
CA GLY A 174 12.54 -8.30 8.79
C GLY A 174 13.70 -7.98 7.86
N VAL A 175 14.06 -8.89 6.96
CA VAL A 175 15.08 -8.66 5.92
C VAL A 175 14.64 -7.53 4.99
N LEU A 176 13.40 -7.58 4.50
CA LEU A 176 12.83 -6.55 3.63
C LEU A 176 12.79 -5.18 4.31
N ALA A 177 12.24 -5.10 5.52
CA ALA A 177 12.09 -3.86 6.28
C ALA A 177 13.46 -3.24 6.61
N SER A 178 14.44 -4.08 6.98
CA SER A 178 15.80 -3.61 7.26
C SER A 178 16.47 -3.03 6.01
N GLY A 179 16.27 -3.65 4.85
CA GLY A 179 16.76 -3.14 3.57
C GLY A 179 16.24 -1.73 3.27
N LEU A 180 14.96 -1.46 3.54
CA LEU A 180 14.39 -0.12 3.36
C LEU A 180 14.78 0.88 4.46
N ARG A 181 14.94 0.39 5.70
CA ARG A 181 15.29 1.23 6.85
C ARG A 181 16.70 1.81 6.77
N TYR A 182 17.64 1.01 6.27
CA TYR A 182 19.05 1.38 6.20
C TYR A 182 19.54 1.68 4.78
N GLY A 183 18.67 1.50 3.78
CA GLY A 183 18.98 1.78 2.38
C GLY A 183 19.03 3.28 2.08
N LYS A 184 19.81 3.64 1.05
CA LYS A 184 19.83 4.98 0.48
C LYS A 184 19.20 4.99 -0.89
N VAL A 185 18.62 6.13 -1.25
CA VAL A 185 18.02 6.30 -2.58
C VAL A 185 19.07 6.17 -3.68
N ASP A 186 20.29 6.67 -3.46
CA ASP A 186 21.37 6.58 -4.44
C ASP A 186 21.72 5.12 -4.78
N ASP A 187 21.84 4.24 -3.78
CA ASP A 187 22.10 2.81 -3.98
C ASP A 187 20.99 2.12 -4.81
N ILE A 188 19.73 2.56 -4.63
CA ILE A 188 18.59 2.06 -5.41
C ILE A 188 18.72 2.48 -6.88
N PHE A 189 19.13 3.71 -7.14
CA PHE A 189 19.32 4.21 -8.51
C PHE A 189 20.55 3.61 -9.19
N GLU A 190 21.65 3.40 -8.46
CA GLU A 190 22.84 2.71 -8.98
C GLU A 190 22.51 1.27 -9.40
N ARG A 191 21.65 0.60 -8.64
CA ARG A 191 21.15 -0.74 -8.96
C ARG A 191 20.15 -0.76 -10.12
N GLY A 192 19.42 0.34 -10.30
CA GLY A 192 18.28 0.45 -11.21
C GLY A 192 16.95 0.36 -10.46
N LEU A 193 16.09 1.38 -10.64
CA LEU A 193 14.83 1.47 -9.89
C LEU A 193 13.86 0.34 -10.28
N HIS A 194 13.76 0.01 -11.57
CA HIS A 194 12.87 -1.04 -12.03
C HIS A 194 13.24 -2.39 -11.41
N GLU A 195 14.52 -2.73 -11.47
CA GLU A 195 15.09 -3.96 -10.93
C GLU A 195 14.85 -4.06 -9.43
N PHE A 196 15.00 -2.94 -8.72
CA PHE A 196 14.67 -2.86 -7.30
C PHE A 196 13.18 -3.08 -7.04
N LEU A 197 12.28 -2.43 -7.80
CA LEU A 197 10.83 -2.52 -7.60
C LEU A 197 10.29 -3.91 -7.95
N VAL A 198 10.78 -4.54 -9.02
CA VAL A 198 10.43 -5.91 -9.39
C VAL A 198 10.86 -6.88 -8.29
N GLU A 199 12.10 -6.79 -7.82
CA GLU A 199 12.54 -7.66 -6.71
C GLU A 199 11.74 -7.42 -5.44
N PHE A 200 11.39 -6.17 -5.13
CA PHE A 200 10.53 -5.85 -4.01
C PHE A 200 9.16 -6.51 -4.14
N ILE A 201 8.51 -6.41 -5.31
CA ILE A 201 7.21 -7.03 -5.59
C ILE A 201 7.29 -8.54 -5.39
N ASP A 202 8.31 -9.20 -5.94
CA ASP A 202 8.49 -10.65 -5.80
C ASP A 202 8.65 -11.07 -4.34
N LYS A 203 9.46 -10.35 -3.57
CA LYS A 203 9.65 -10.62 -2.14
C LYS A 203 8.39 -10.32 -1.31
N ASN A 204 7.64 -9.27 -1.65
CA ASN A 204 6.37 -8.94 -0.99
C ASN A 204 5.30 -10.03 -1.26
N ASN A 205 5.25 -10.56 -2.48
CA ASN A 205 4.38 -11.68 -2.84
C ASN A 205 4.79 -12.98 -2.11
N ALA A 206 6.09 -13.26 -2.04
CA ALA A 206 6.60 -14.40 -1.28
C ALA A 206 6.26 -14.30 0.21
N LEU A 207 6.37 -13.08 0.79
CA LEU A 207 5.93 -12.82 2.16
C LEU A 207 4.44 -13.10 2.36
N GLY A 208 3.57 -12.59 1.48
CA GLY A 208 2.13 -12.85 1.53
C GLY A 208 1.77 -14.34 1.40
N ALA A 209 2.47 -15.06 0.53
CA ALA A 209 2.31 -16.51 0.38
C ALA A 209 2.72 -17.26 1.65
N GLU A 210 3.80 -16.85 2.31
CA GLU A 210 4.28 -17.49 3.53
C GLU A 210 3.35 -17.23 4.74
N ILE A 211 2.78 -16.03 4.82
CA ILE A 211 1.74 -15.72 5.82
C ILE A 211 0.53 -16.63 5.62
N THR A 212 0.03 -16.72 4.38
CA THR A 212 -1.10 -17.59 4.05
C THR A 212 -0.84 -19.05 4.44
N ARG A 213 0.35 -19.57 4.11
CA ARG A 213 0.73 -20.95 4.39
C ARG A 213 0.72 -21.29 5.88
N ASN A 214 1.26 -20.40 6.71
CA ASN A 214 1.52 -20.70 8.13
C ASN A 214 0.41 -20.25 9.08
N TYR A 215 -0.40 -19.26 8.70
CA TYR A 215 -1.42 -18.72 9.58
C TYR A 215 -2.85 -18.95 9.09
N LEU A 216 -3.07 -19.16 7.79
CA LEU A 216 -4.43 -19.26 7.23
C LEU A 216 -4.81 -20.68 6.79
N ILE A 217 -3.84 -21.49 6.32
CA ILE A 217 -4.10 -22.84 5.82
C ILE A 217 -3.83 -23.90 6.89
N ASN A 218 -2.74 -23.76 7.65
CA ASN A 218 -2.35 -24.68 8.73
C ASN A 218 -2.14 -23.90 10.03
N PRO A 219 -3.22 -23.44 10.69
CA PRO A 219 -3.11 -22.71 11.95
C PRO A 219 -2.58 -23.58 13.09
#